data_AF-A0A9P5WMV0-F1
#
_entry.id   AF-A0A9P5WMV0-F1
#
_cell.length_a   1.000
_cell.length_b   1.000
_cell.length_c   1.000
_cell.angle_alpha   90.00
_cell.angle_beta   90.00
_cell.angle_gamma   90.00
#
_symmetry.space_group_name_H-M   'P 1'
#
loop_
_entity.id
_entity.type
_entity.pdbx_description
1 polymer ?
#
loop_
_entity_poly.entity_id
_entity_poly.type
_entity_poly.pdbx_seq_one_letter_code
_entity_poly.pdbx_strand_id
1 'polypeptide(L)'
;MVIDVFLAERYGLLGDNKWESITIQSFYSNIHFLRERTFSEVADVPADRRKGTRETFLKYTLKKFLQDHEFHLQENGNNGHYVGNKLSLADLHLSNVVHFYGTLPWGEMALDKFKNYEAVWKVKETVDKLPEVIAWRNSDKFKGYEKGSLKWYSRLAIPGEEPHEIQ
;
A
#
# COMPACT_ATOMS: atom_id res chain seq x y z
N MET A 1 -10.65 -7.92 -4.21
CA MET A 1 -10.66 -8.94 -3.13
C MET A 1 -10.95 -10.35 -3.64
N VAL A 2 -12.15 -10.71 -4.11
CA VAL A 2 -12.45 -12.13 -4.49
C VAL A 2 -11.62 -12.64 -5.67
N ILE A 3 -11.47 -11.83 -6.73
CA ILE A 3 -10.66 -12.20 -7.91
C ILE A 3 -9.19 -12.36 -7.52
N ASP A 4 -8.67 -11.47 -6.68
CA ASP A 4 -7.27 -11.49 -6.26
C ASP A 4 -6.94 -12.75 -5.46
N VAL A 5 -7.82 -13.13 -4.52
CA VAL A 5 -7.69 -14.37 -3.74
C VAL A 5 -7.75 -15.60 -4.64
N PHE A 6 -8.69 -15.64 -5.59
CA PHE A 6 -8.83 -16.75 -6.53
C PHE A 6 -7.59 -16.92 -7.42
N LEU A 7 -7.02 -15.82 -7.92
CA LEU A 7 -5.77 -15.87 -8.70
C LEU A 7 -4.60 -16.27 -7.81
N ALA A 8 -4.52 -15.71 -6.60
CA ALA A 8 -3.46 -16.05 -5.66
C ALA A 8 -3.45 -17.54 -5.30
N GLU A 9 -4.62 -18.15 -5.11
CA GLU A 9 -4.74 -19.59 -4.88
C GLU A 9 -4.19 -20.39 -6.06
N ARG A 10 -4.58 -20.03 -7.28
CA ARG A 10 -4.16 -20.71 -8.53
C ARG A 10 -2.67 -20.60 -8.81
N TYR A 11 -2.03 -19.52 -8.37
CA TYR A 11 -0.62 -19.25 -8.64
C TYR A 11 0.28 -19.41 -7.41
N GLY A 12 -0.21 -20.04 -6.33
CA GLY A 12 0.61 -20.38 -5.16
C GLY A 12 1.01 -19.19 -4.28
N LEU A 13 0.22 -18.11 -4.29
CA LEU A 13 0.45 -16.88 -3.51
C LEU A 13 -0.38 -16.81 -2.21
N LEU A 14 -1.04 -17.92 -1.83
CA LEU A 14 -1.77 -18.07 -0.56
C LEU A 14 -1.09 -19.04 0.41
N GLY A 15 0.22 -19.28 0.25
CA GLY A 15 0.97 -20.19 1.11
C GLY A 15 0.69 -21.67 0.83
N ASP A 16 1.37 -22.52 1.59
CA ASP A 16 1.41 -23.98 1.36
C ASP A 16 0.34 -24.73 2.16
N ASN A 17 -0.30 -24.07 3.14
CA ASN A 17 -1.27 -24.69 4.02
C ASN A 17 -2.41 -23.74 4.41
N LYS A 18 -3.46 -24.30 5.04
CA LYS A 18 -4.67 -23.56 5.40
C LYS A 18 -4.40 -22.40 6.36
N TRP A 19 -3.47 -22.57 7.30
CA TRP A 19 -3.12 -21.53 8.26
C TRP A 19 -2.46 -20.35 7.55
N GLU A 20 -1.47 -20.60 6.69
CA GLU A 20 -0.83 -19.55 5.89
C GLU A 20 -1.84 -18.82 5.01
N SER A 21 -2.72 -19.56 4.35
CA SER A 21 -3.77 -19.01 3.48
C SER A 21 -4.70 -18.04 4.21
N ILE A 22 -5.17 -18.40 5.41
CA ILE A 22 -6.03 -17.52 6.22
C ILE A 22 -5.24 -16.30 6.69
N THR A 23 -4.00 -16.49 7.13
CA THR A 23 -3.14 -15.40 7.63
C THR A 23 -2.83 -14.39 6.52
N ILE A 24 -2.46 -14.86 5.32
CA ILE A 24 -2.22 -14.01 4.13
C ILE A 24 -3.49 -13.22 3.77
N GLN A 25 -4.65 -13.87 3.74
CA GLN A 25 -5.92 -13.20 3.47
C GLN A 25 -6.29 -12.15 4.53
N SER A 26 -5.93 -12.40 5.79
CA SER A 26 -6.16 -11.46 6.89
C SER A 26 -5.31 -10.21 6.73
N PHE A 27 -4.01 -10.36 6.42
CA PHE A 27 -3.14 -9.22 6.12
C PHE A 27 -3.59 -8.48 4.86
N TYR A 28 -3.89 -9.20 3.79
CA TYR A 28 -4.41 -8.62 2.55
C TYR A 28 -5.66 -7.75 2.81
N SER A 29 -6.60 -8.26 3.60
CA SER A 29 -7.82 -7.51 3.96
C SER A 29 -7.50 -6.27 4.79
N ASN A 30 -6.60 -6.37 5.78
CA ASN A 30 -6.20 -5.21 6.59
C ASN A 30 -5.48 -4.13 5.77
N ILE A 31 -4.56 -4.53 4.89
CA ILE A 31 -3.90 -3.63 3.94
C ILE A 31 -4.93 -2.94 3.04
N HIS A 32 -5.94 -3.68 2.57
CA HIS A 32 -7.03 -3.11 1.78
C HIS A 32 -7.81 -2.06 2.57
N PHE A 33 -8.09 -2.31 3.86
CA PHE A 33 -8.76 -1.33 4.72
C PHE A 33 -7.97 -0.03 4.88
N LEU A 34 -6.64 -0.05 4.87
CA LEU A 34 -5.85 1.20 4.90
C LEU A 34 -6.14 2.06 3.66
N ARG A 35 -6.22 1.42 2.49
CA ARG A 35 -6.55 2.12 1.24
C ARG A 35 -7.97 2.70 1.32
N GLU A 36 -8.94 1.93 1.76
CA GLU A 36 -10.33 2.42 1.90
C GLU A 36 -10.43 3.56 2.92
N ARG A 37 -9.71 3.48 4.05
CA ARG A 37 -9.65 4.57 5.04
C ARG A 37 -9.04 5.84 4.49
N THR A 38 -8.09 5.72 3.55
CA THR A 38 -7.55 6.90 2.86
C THR A 38 -8.67 7.66 2.13
N PHE A 39 -9.59 6.94 1.50
CA PHE A 39 -10.73 7.57 0.84
C PHE A 39 -11.74 8.12 1.84
N SER A 40 -12.21 7.31 2.79
CA SER A 40 -13.27 7.69 3.70
C SER A 40 -12.85 8.76 4.73
N GLU A 41 -11.57 8.78 5.14
CA GLU A 41 -11.08 9.72 6.14
C GLU A 41 -10.47 10.98 5.51
N VAL A 42 -9.90 10.91 4.30
CA VAL A 42 -9.13 12.04 3.71
C VAL A 42 -9.66 12.49 2.35
N ALA A 43 -9.95 11.58 1.42
CA ALA A 43 -10.29 11.98 0.04
C ALA A 43 -11.73 12.50 -0.10
N ASP A 44 -12.68 11.76 0.46
CA ASP A 44 -14.12 11.95 0.27
C ASP A 44 -14.74 12.87 1.34
N VAL A 45 -13.93 13.66 2.01
CA VAL A 45 -14.37 14.72 2.92
C VAL A 45 -14.38 16.09 2.22
N PRO A 46 -15.19 17.06 2.69
CA PRO A 46 -15.18 18.43 2.18
C PRO A 46 -13.77 19.04 2.13
N ALA A 47 -13.46 19.78 1.07
CA ALA A 47 -12.11 20.25 0.75
C ALA A 47 -11.48 21.08 1.88
N ASP A 48 -12.28 21.89 2.58
CA ASP A 48 -11.90 22.69 3.74
C ASP A 48 -11.51 21.85 4.97
N ARG A 49 -11.97 20.59 5.05
CA ARG A 49 -11.65 19.66 6.15
C ARG A 49 -10.52 18.69 5.83
N ARG A 50 -10.09 18.58 4.57
CA ARG A 50 -9.07 17.63 4.12
C ARG A 50 -7.74 17.76 4.87
N LYS A 51 -7.32 18.99 5.20
CA LYS A 51 -6.07 19.22 5.92
C LYS A 51 -6.08 18.57 7.32
N GLY A 52 -7.06 18.92 8.16
CA GLY A 52 -7.14 18.41 9.53
C GLY A 52 -7.43 16.91 9.59
N THR A 53 -8.21 16.39 8.64
CA THR A 53 -8.47 14.95 8.54
C THR A 53 -7.25 14.17 8.05
N ARG A 54 -6.49 14.67 7.06
CA ARG A 54 -5.18 14.12 6.68
C ARG A 54 -4.23 14.05 7.87
N GLU A 55 -4.10 15.13 8.64
CA GLU A 55 -3.22 15.16 9.82
C GLU A 55 -3.64 14.11 10.86
N THR A 56 -4.94 13.96 11.09
CA THR A 56 -5.51 12.92 11.97
C THR A 56 -5.20 11.51 11.43
N PHE A 57 -5.43 11.28 10.13
CA PHE A 57 -5.14 10.02 9.46
C PHE A 57 -3.67 9.64 9.60
N LEU A 58 -2.75 10.56 9.30
CA LEU A 58 -1.31 10.32 9.40
C LEU A 58 -0.86 10.05 10.85
N LYS A 59 -1.44 10.80 11.81
CA LYS A 59 -1.06 10.71 13.24
C LYS A 59 -1.57 9.44 13.91
N TYR A 60 -2.77 8.98 13.53
CA TYR A 60 -3.46 7.89 14.23
C TYR A 60 -3.66 6.67 13.33
N THR A 61 -4.38 6.81 12.22
CA THR A 61 -4.77 5.69 11.36
C THR A 61 -3.58 5.01 10.71
N LEU A 62 -2.76 5.76 9.95
CA LEU A 62 -1.58 5.24 9.29
C LEU A 62 -0.54 4.78 10.31
N LYS A 63 -0.31 5.55 11.39
CA LYS A 63 0.62 5.17 12.45
C LYS A 63 0.25 3.83 13.08
N LYS A 64 -1.02 3.62 13.43
CA LYS A 64 -1.47 2.37 14.06
C LYS A 64 -1.32 1.19 13.10
N PHE A 65 -1.72 1.36 11.84
CA PHE A 65 -1.49 0.37 10.79
C PHE A 65 -0.01 -0.03 10.70
N LEU A 66 0.87 0.96 10.61
CA LEU A 66 2.32 0.70 10.48
C LEU A 66 2.89 0.00 11.71
N GLN A 67 2.47 0.39 12.92
CA GLN A 67 2.90 -0.29 14.16
C GLN A 67 2.47 -1.75 14.20
N ASP A 68 1.23 -2.04 13.82
CA ASP A 68 0.70 -3.41 13.85
C ASP A 68 1.37 -4.29 12.78
N HIS A 69 1.54 -3.77 11.57
CA HIS A 69 2.18 -4.51 10.48
C HIS A 69 3.68 -4.70 10.72
N GLU A 70 4.37 -3.70 11.28
CA GLU A 70 5.77 -3.83 11.68
C GLU A 70 5.94 -4.92 12.74
N PHE A 71 5.10 -4.95 13.77
CA PHE A 71 5.14 -6.00 14.79
C PHE A 71 5.05 -7.40 14.16
N HIS A 72 4.06 -7.63 13.30
CA HIS A 72 3.88 -8.94 12.67
C HIS A 72 5.02 -9.33 11.72
N LEU A 73 5.57 -8.37 10.98
CA LEU A 73 6.71 -8.63 10.08
C LEU A 73 8.00 -8.90 10.86
N GLN A 74 8.20 -8.24 11.99
CA GLN A 74 9.32 -8.52 12.90
C GLN A 74 9.20 -9.93 13.50
N GLU A 75 8.00 -10.35 13.93
CA GLU A 75 7.75 -11.72 14.41
C GLU A 75 7.98 -12.78 13.30
N ASN A 76 7.75 -12.44 12.04
CA ASN A 76 8.10 -13.29 10.89
C ASN A 76 9.60 -13.18 10.48
N GLY A 77 10.43 -12.57 11.33
CA GLY A 77 11.89 -12.49 11.17
C GLY A 77 12.38 -11.37 10.24
N ASN A 78 11.55 -10.37 9.94
CA ASN A 78 11.89 -9.23 9.08
C ASN A 78 12.56 -9.68 7.77
N ASN A 79 12.00 -10.70 7.11
CA ASN A 79 12.62 -11.33 5.95
C ASN A 79 12.08 -10.80 4.60
N GLY A 80 11.22 -9.79 4.62
CA GLY A 80 10.59 -9.22 3.43
C GLY A 80 9.26 -9.87 3.03
N HIS A 81 8.71 -10.76 3.86
CA HIS A 81 7.43 -11.43 3.62
C HIS A 81 6.52 -11.38 4.86
N TYR A 82 5.21 -11.27 4.65
CA TYR A 82 4.22 -11.35 5.73
C TYR A 82 4.12 -12.72 6.37
N VAL A 83 4.26 -13.79 5.58
CA VAL A 83 4.07 -15.17 6.04
C VAL A 83 5.15 -16.06 5.45
N GLY A 84 5.87 -16.77 6.32
CA GLY A 84 6.95 -17.66 5.91
C GLY A 84 8.06 -16.87 5.23
N ASN A 85 8.58 -17.38 4.12
CA ASN A 85 9.69 -16.78 3.36
C ASN A 85 9.44 -16.74 1.84
N LYS A 86 8.17 -16.79 1.43
CA LYS A 86 7.76 -16.81 0.02
C LYS A 86 6.89 -15.61 -0.29
N LEU A 87 6.93 -15.19 -1.56
CA LEU A 87 6.03 -14.16 -2.07
C LEU A 87 4.57 -14.56 -1.88
N SER A 88 3.79 -13.66 -1.30
CA SER A 88 2.37 -13.85 -1.06
C SER A 88 1.51 -12.71 -1.63
N LEU A 89 0.20 -12.93 -1.68
CA LEU A 89 -0.77 -11.90 -2.04
C LEU A 89 -0.70 -10.68 -1.12
N ALA A 90 -0.39 -10.88 0.17
CA ALA A 90 -0.26 -9.77 1.13
C ALA A 90 0.95 -8.87 0.80
N ASP A 91 2.08 -9.47 0.44
CA ASP A 91 3.30 -8.73 0.07
C ASP A 91 3.05 -7.86 -1.17
N LEU A 92 2.48 -8.46 -2.22
CA LEU A 92 2.12 -7.77 -3.46
C LEU A 92 1.14 -6.63 -3.19
N HIS A 93 0.14 -6.86 -2.33
CA HIS A 93 -0.85 -5.84 -2.02
C HIS A 93 -0.28 -4.69 -1.20
N LEU A 94 0.59 -4.95 -0.22
CA LEU A 94 1.28 -3.89 0.51
C LEU A 94 2.11 -3.03 -0.44
N SER A 95 2.95 -3.64 -1.29
CA SER A 95 3.78 -2.90 -2.26
C SER A 95 2.90 -2.02 -3.17
N ASN A 96 1.78 -2.56 -3.65
CA ASN A 96 0.83 -1.79 -4.46
C ASN A 96 0.15 -0.64 -3.70
N VAL A 97 -0.19 -0.83 -2.41
CA VAL A 97 -0.75 0.25 -1.57
C VAL A 97 0.29 1.34 -1.29
N VAL A 98 1.55 0.97 -1.04
CA VAL A 98 2.64 1.96 -0.90
C VAL A 98 2.82 2.75 -2.19
N HIS A 99 2.80 2.09 -3.35
CA HIS A 99 2.82 2.76 -4.65
C HIS A 99 1.63 3.71 -4.84
N PHE A 100 0.42 3.29 -4.46
CA PHE A 100 -0.77 4.16 -4.49
C PHE A 100 -0.56 5.48 -3.74
N TYR A 101 0.10 5.48 -2.58
CA TYR A 101 0.39 6.74 -1.87
C TYR A 101 1.27 7.67 -2.70
N GLY A 102 2.22 7.16 -3.50
CA GLY A 102 3.02 7.97 -4.42
C GLY A 102 2.21 8.66 -5.53
N THR A 103 0.94 8.27 -5.72
CA THR A 103 0.03 8.92 -6.69
C THR A 103 -0.87 10.00 -6.06
N LEU A 104 -0.81 10.19 -4.74
CA LEU A 104 -1.61 11.18 -4.03
C LEU A 104 -0.86 12.51 -3.91
N PRO A 105 -1.54 13.68 -3.93
CA PRO A 105 -0.89 14.99 -3.78
C PRO A 105 -0.12 15.18 -2.48
N TRP A 106 -0.51 14.48 -1.42
CA TRP A 106 0.13 14.48 -0.10
C TRP A 106 0.93 13.19 0.17
N GLY A 107 1.17 12.41 -0.89
CA GLY A 107 1.78 11.09 -0.85
C GLY A 107 3.11 11.02 -0.12
N GLU A 108 3.99 11.99 -0.37
CA GLU A 108 5.31 12.08 0.27
C GLU A 108 5.23 12.04 1.79
N MET A 109 4.23 12.71 2.40
CA MET A 109 4.05 12.69 3.85
C MET A 109 3.74 11.28 4.37
N ALA A 110 2.97 10.49 3.62
CA ALA A 110 2.68 9.10 3.97
C ALA A 110 3.90 8.21 3.71
N LEU A 111 4.57 8.38 2.57
CA LEU A 111 5.78 7.64 2.20
C LEU A 111 6.89 7.82 3.23
N ASP A 112 7.07 9.03 3.77
CA ASP A 112 8.01 9.28 4.85
C ASP A 112 7.63 8.53 6.13
N LYS A 113 6.33 8.37 6.43
CA LYS A 113 5.90 7.49 7.53
C LYS A 113 6.25 6.04 7.21
N PHE A 114 5.96 5.52 6.02
CA PHE A 114 6.32 4.14 5.65
C PHE A 114 7.81 3.85 5.81
N LYS A 115 8.70 4.76 5.37
CA LYS A 115 10.17 4.60 5.47
C LYS A 115 10.68 4.49 6.91
N ASN A 116 9.91 4.94 7.90
CA ASN A 116 10.28 4.83 9.33
C ASN A 116 10.00 3.44 9.94
N TYR A 117 9.39 2.52 9.18
CA TYR A 117 9.06 1.17 9.62
C TYR A 117 9.81 0.18 8.73
N GLU A 118 10.94 -0.29 9.26
CA GLU A 118 11.95 -1.03 8.49
C GLU A 118 11.37 -2.29 7.84
N ALA A 119 10.66 -3.12 8.60
CA ALA A 119 10.15 -4.38 8.09
C ALA A 119 9.04 -4.17 7.07
N VAL A 120 8.15 -3.20 7.30
CA VAL A 120 7.13 -2.79 6.31
C VAL A 120 7.79 -2.32 5.01
N TRP A 121 8.79 -1.44 5.11
CA TRP A 121 9.50 -0.93 3.94
C TRP A 121 10.24 -2.03 3.18
N LYS A 122 10.85 -2.98 3.91
CA LYS A 122 11.55 -4.13 3.34
C LYS A 122 10.64 -5.02 2.50
N VAL A 123 9.38 -5.24 2.88
CA VAL A 123 8.42 -5.98 2.05
C VAL A 123 8.23 -5.28 0.70
N LYS A 124 8.01 -3.96 0.71
CA LYS A 124 7.89 -3.17 -0.52
C LYS A 124 9.15 -3.29 -1.38
N GLU A 125 10.34 -3.13 -0.80
CA GLU A 125 11.59 -3.28 -1.55
C GLU A 125 11.80 -4.69 -2.10
N THR A 126 11.40 -5.71 -1.37
CA THR A 126 11.51 -7.11 -1.78
C THR A 126 10.63 -7.36 -3.00
N VAL A 127 9.39 -6.91 -2.97
CA VAL A 127 8.45 -7.02 -4.11
C VAL A 127 8.92 -6.18 -5.30
N ASP A 128 9.44 -4.97 -5.06
CA ASP A 128 9.86 -4.06 -6.11
C ASP A 128 11.10 -4.53 -6.88
N LYS A 129 11.85 -5.50 -6.31
CA LYS A 129 13.00 -6.14 -6.96
C LYS A 129 12.61 -7.33 -7.84
N LEU A 130 11.36 -7.77 -7.82
CA LEU A 130 10.90 -8.89 -8.64
C LEU A 130 10.94 -8.51 -10.14
N PRO A 131 11.58 -9.31 -11.01
CA PRO A 131 11.69 -9.02 -12.43
C PRO A 131 10.35 -8.76 -13.11
N GLU A 132 9.31 -9.53 -12.74
CA GLU A 132 7.96 -9.43 -13.29
C GLU A 132 7.29 -8.11 -12.88
N VAL A 133 7.51 -7.66 -11.64
CA VAL A 133 7.00 -6.38 -11.13
C VAL A 133 7.71 -5.21 -11.81
N ILE A 134 9.03 -5.29 -11.96
CA ILE A 134 9.82 -4.29 -12.68
C ILE A 134 9.34 -4.19 -14.14
N ALA A 135 9.21 -5.33 -14.81
CA ALA A 135 8.75 -5.39 -16.21
C ALA A 135 7.33 -4.81 -16.34
N TRP A 136 6.42 -5.16 -15.43
CA TRP A 136 5.06 -4.62 -15.42
C TRP A 136 5.06 -3.10 -15.23
N ARG A 137 5.77 -2.58 -14.24
CA ARG A 137 5.81 -1.14 -13.95
C ARG A 137 6.48 -0.31 -15.06
N ASN A 138 7.42 -0.89 -15.79
CA ASN A 138 8.05 -0.24 -16.93
C ASN A 138 7.21 -0.25 -18.21
N SER A 139 6.16 -1.07 -18.26
CA SER A 139 5.28 -1.17 -19.45
C SER A 139 4.47 0.11 -19.70
N ASP A 140 4.19 0.38 -20.98
CA ASP A 140 3.36 1.53 -21.38
C ASP A 140 1.95 1.45 -20.78
N LYS A 141 1.42 0.23 -20.63
CA LYS A 141 0.11 -0.01 -20.04
C LYS A 141 0.06 0.46 -18.58
N PHE A 142 1.07 0.11 -17.79
CA PHE A 142 1.14 0.54 -16.39
C PHE A 142 1.31 2.06 -16.29
N LYS A 143 2.23 2.64 -17.05
CA LYS A 143 2.45 4.10 -17.09
C LYS A 143 1.17 4.86 -17.49
N GLY A 144 0.37 4.28 -18.39
CA GLY A 144 -0.96 4.80 -18.73
C GLY A 144 -1.92 4.84 -17.55
N TYR A 145 -1.97 3.75 -16.76
CA TYR A 145 -2.79 3.70 -15.53
C TYR A 145 -2.29 4.65 -14.44
N GLU A 146 -0.98 4.75 -14.27
CA GLU A 146 -0.35 5.65 -13.31
C GLU A 146 -0.65 7.11 -13.66
N LYS A 147 -0.47 7.52 -14.93
CA LYS A 147 -0.85 8.86 -15.40
C LYS A 147 -2.33 9.15 -15.19
N GLY A 148 -3.20 8.16 -15.44
CA GLY A 148 -4.63 8.26 -15.15
C GLY A 148 -4.91 8.48 -13.66
N SER A 149 -4.20 7.75 -12.79
CA SER A 149 -4.31 7.85 -11.34
C SER A 149 -3.85 9.22 -10.84
N LEU A 150 -2.69 9.69 -11.28
CA LEU A 150 -2.16 11.03 -10.97
C LEU A 150 -3.15 12.13 -11.36
N LYS A 151 -3.68 12.05 -12.59
CA LYS A 151 -4.69 13.00 -13.07
C LYS A 151 -5.96 12.97 -12.23
N TRP A 152 -6.41 11.79 -11.81
CA TRP A 152 -7.62 11.66 -11.00
C TRP A 152 -7.40 12.17 -9.58
N TYR A 153 -6.29 11.81 -8.93
CA TYR A 153 -6.02 12.15 -7.54
C TYR A 153 -5.57 13.59 -7.33
N SER A 154 -5.12 14.31 -8.36
CA SER A 154 -4.84 15.74 -8.26
C SER A 154 -6.04 16.56 -7.75
N ARG A 155 -7.28 16.11 -8.03
CA ARG A 155 -8.51 16.73 -7.49
C ARG A 155 -8.65 16.62 -5.97
N LEU A 156 -7.88 15.74 -5.34
CA LEU A 156 -7.84 15.54 -3.89
C LEU A 156 -6.85 16.47 -3.19
N ALA A 157 -6.14 17.32 -3.94
CA ALA A 157 -5.26 18.33 -3.36
C ALA A 157 -6.02 19.21 -2.36
N ILE A 158 -5.31 19.64 -1.32
CA ILE A 158 -5.83 20.60 -0.35
C ILE A 158 -5.64 22.00 -0.96
N PRO A 159 -6.67 22.86 -0.97
CA PRO A 159 -6.54 24.22 -1.48
C PRO A 159 -5.37 24.97 -0.82
N GLY A 160 -4.46 25.50 -1.62
CA GLY A 160 -3.26 26.20 -1.14
C GLY A 160 -2.04 25.32 -0.83
N GLU A 161 -2.18 23.99 -0.92
CA GLU A 161 -1.07 23.03 -0.92
C GLU A 161 -1.05 22.37 -2.31
N GLU A 162 -0.62 23.13 -3.33
CA GLU A 162 -0.48 22.60 -4.68
C GLU A 162 0.54 21.46 -4.68
N PRO A 163 0.27 20.37 -5.43
CA PRO A 163 1.23 19.28 -5.54
C PRO A 163 2.51 19.83 -6.17
N HIS A 164 3.65 19.59 -5.51
CA HIS A 164 4.94 19.74 -6.16
C HIS A 164 4.90 18.98 -7.49
N GLU A 165 5.25 19.65 -8.58
CA GLU A 165 5.33 19.01 -9.90
C GLU A 165 6.09 17.70 -9.76
N ILE A 166 5.41 16.60 -10.06
CA ILE A 166 6.02 15.28 -10.12
C ILE A 166 6.88 15.31 -11.39
N GLN A 167 8.18 15.50 -11.21
CA GLN A 167 9.19 15.45 -12.29
C GLN A 167 9.28 14.04 -12.88
#